data_AF-A0A923VCJ3-F1
#
_entry.id   AF-A0A923VCJ3-F1
#
_cell.length_a   1.000
_cell.length_b   1.000
_cell.length_c   1.000
_cell.angle_alpha   90.00
_cell.angle_beta   90.00
_cell.angle_gamma   90.00
#
_symmetry.space_group_name_H-M   'P 1'
#
loop_
_entity.id
_entity.type
_entity.pdbx_description
1 polymer ?
#
loop_
_entity_poly.entity_id
_entity_poly.type
_entity_poly.pdbx_seq_one_letter_code
_entity_poly.pdbx_strand_id
1 'polypeptide(L)'
;DKIKGIAAIVANLPDSASCDCTYANKPLPVLIINGTSDGINPYNGGEMFVNNASYGVVRNTENTFAYWATVDGYKGNPEKTLLPDTDTADHKTIESYSYHQPDKPGVTLLKVINGNHGYPGDIDTYMYVWQFFKSQNVSK
;
A
#
# COMPACT_ATOMS: atom_id res chain seq x y z
N ASP A 1 -9.07 -2.42 -19.64
CA ASP A 1 -8.46 -1.07 -19.66
C ASP A 1 -9.26 0.06 -19.00
N LYS A 2 -10.21 -0.26 -18.10
CA LYS A 2 -11.02 0.75 -17.39
C LYS A 2 -10.41 1.24 -16.07
N ILE A 3 -9.56 0.44 -15.42
CA ILE A 3 -8.89 0.80 -14.17
C ILE A 3 -7.73 1.74 -14.46
N LYS A 4 -7.65 2.85 -13.72
CA LYS A 4 -6.64 3.92 -13.90
C LYS A 4 -5.73 4.12 -12.67
N GLY A 5 -5.98 3.39 -11.59
CA GLY A 5 -5.19 3.42 -10.36
C GLY A 5 -5.79 2.48 -9.33
N ILE A 6 -5.01 2.16 -8.30
CA ILE A 6 -5.35 1.24 -7.21
C ILE A 6 -5.05 1.93 -5.88
N ALA A 7 -5.97 1.81 -4.93
CA ALA A 7 -5.71 2.11 -3.53
C ALA A 7 -6.08 0.86 -2.73
N ALA A 8 -5.07 0.20 -2.18
CA ALA A 8 -5.20 -0.95 -1.32
C ALA A 8 -5.04 -0.51 0.14
N ILE A 9 -6.03 -0.83 0.96
CA ILE A 9 -6.04 -0.50 2.38
C ILE A 9 -6.14 -1.83 3.11
N VAL A 10 -5.26 -2.07 4.08
CA VAL A 10 -5.15 -3.31 4.86
C VAL A 10 -5.08 -4.58 4.00
N ALA A 11 -4.37 -4.48 2.87
CA ALA A 11 -4.29 -5.53 1.88
C ALA A 11 -2.89 -5.65 1.27
N ASN A 12 -2.45 -6.89 1.08
CA ASN A 12 -1.23 -7.26 0.38
C ASN A 12 -1.53 -8.09 -0.87
N LEU A 13 -0.56 -8.19 -1.78
CA LEU A 13 -0.67 -9.14 -2.88
C LEU A 13 -0.64 -10.58 -2.35
N PRO A 14 -1.40 -11.50 -2.97
CA PRO A 14 -1.27 -12.91 -2.66
C PRO A 14 0.16 -13.36 -2.92
N ASP A 15 0.68 -14.25 -2.08
CA ASP A 15 1.95 -14.91 -2.33
C ASP A 15 1.82 -15.92 -3.48
N SER A 16 2.96 -16.36 -4.03
CA SER A 16 3.03 -17.32 -5.13
C SER A 16 2.20 -18.59 -4.89
N ALA A 17 2.14 -19.08 -3.63
CA ALA A 17 1.34 -20.25 -3.26
C ALA A 17 -0.19 -20.02 -3.32
N SER A 18 -0.64 -18.77 -3.33
CA SER A 18 -2.05 -18.38 -3.32
C SER A 18 -2.44 -17.49 -4.51
N CYS A 19 -1.55 -17.30 -5.49
CA CYS A 19 -1.80 -16.48 -6.67
C CYS A 19 -2.29 -17.35 -7.84
N ASP A 20 -3.58 -17.27 -8.14
CA ASP A 20 -4.24 -17.96 -9.25
C ASP A 20 -4.41 -17.06 -10.50
N CYS A 21 -3.89 -15.83 -10.43
CA CYS A 21 -4.06 -14.80 -11.44
C CYS A 21 -2.88 -14.77 -12.42
N THR A 22 -3.16 -14.37 -13.67
CA THR A 22 -2.11 -13.99 -14.63
C THR A 22 -1.73 -12.52 -14.43
N TYR A 23 -0.44 -12.23 -14.28
CA TYR A 23 0.03 -10.86 -14.14
C TYR A 23 -0.19 -10.05 -15.42
N ALA A 24 -0.95 -8.96 -15.30
CA ALA A 24 -1.18 -8.04 -16.41
C ALA A 24 0.06 -7.22 -16.78
N ASN A 25 1.01 -7.05 -15.84
CA ASN A 25 2.24 -6.26 -16.01
C ASN A 25 1.99 -4.87 -16.64
N LYS A 26 0.91 -4.22 -16.25
CA LYS A 26 0.54 -2.88 -16.74
C LYS A 26 0.90 -1.84 -15.67
N PRO A 27 1.73 -0.84 -16.01
CA PRO A 27 2.01 0.25 -15.10
C PRO A 27 0.75 1.02 -14.70
N LEU A 28 0.55 1.25 -13.41
CA LEU A 28 -0.63 1.92 -12.85
C LEU A 28 -0.29 2.60 -11.52
N PRO A 29 -0.86 3.77 -11.23
CA PRO A 29 -0.65 4.38 -9.92
C PRO A 29 -1.19 3.50 -8.81
N VAL A 30 -0.38 3.23 -7.78
CA VAL A 30 -0.77 2.39 -6.65
C VAL A 30 -0.48 3.05 -5.31
N LEU A 31 -1.49 3.13 -4.46
CA LEU A 31 -1.38 3.50 -3.06
C LEU A 31 -1.64 2.26 -2.18
N ILE A 32 -0.78 2.02 -1.20
CA ILE A 32 -0.92 0.94 -0.21
C ILE A 32 -0.93 1.58 1.18
N ILE A 33 -1.87 1.19 2.04
CA ILE A 33 -1.96 1.67 3.42
C ILE A 33 -2.12 0.46 4.34
N ASN A 34 -1.05 0.09 5.05
CA ASN A 34 -1.04 -1.10 5.89
C ASN A 34 -0.47 -0.82 7.29
N GLY A 35 -1.11 -1.43 8.29
CA GLY A 35 -0.68 -1.43 9.68
C GLY A 35 0.41 -2.46 9.95
N THR A 36 1.43 -2.09 10.71
CA THR A 36 2.53 -3.00 11.12
C THR A 36 2.11 -4.03 12.17
N SER A 37 1.02 -3.78 12.88
CA SER A 37 0.39 -4.66 13.87
C SER A 37 -0.93 -5.25 13.38
N ASP A 38 -1.14 -5.29 12.05
CA ASP A 38 -2.29 -5.95 11.45
C ASP A 38 -2.22 -7.47 11.68
N GLY A 39 -3.17 -7.99 12.46
CA GLY A 39 -3.29 -9.41 12.78
C GLY A 39 -4.15 -10.22 11.80
N ILE A 40 -4.76 -9.59 10.79
CA ILE A 40 -5.63 -10.23 9.79
C ILE A 40 -4.90 -10.32 8.44
N ASN A 41 -4.30 -9.22 7.97
CA ASN A 41 -3.45 -9.15 6.79
C ASN A 41 -2.01 -8.82 7.23
N PRO A 42 -1.19 -9.83 7.56
CA PRO A 42 0.08 -9.61 8.24
C PRO A 42 1.03 -8.71 7.45
N TYR A 43 1.58 -7.68 8.11
CA TYR A 43 2.52 -6.75 7.47
C TYR A 43 3.76 -7.46 6.93
N ASN A 44 4.26 -8.45 7.67
CA ASN A 44 5.43 -9.25 7.31
C ASN A 44 5.08 -10.43 6.39
N GLY A 45 3.86 -10.48 5.86
CA GLY A 45 3.37 -11.59 5.06
C GLY A 45 3.04 -12.81 5.91
N GLY A 46 2.51 -13.83 5.25
CA GLY A 46 2.04 -15.04 5.91
C GLY A 46 0.55 -15.27 5.70
N GLU A 47 -0.01 -16.19 6.46
CA GLU A 47 -1.38 -16.63 6.31
C GLU A 47 -2.37 -15.59 6.87
N MET A 48 -3.35 -15.21 6.05
CA MET A 48 -4.45 -14.35 6.47
C MET A 48 -5.49 -15.16 7.23
N PHE A 49 -5.94 -14.64 8.37
CA PHE A 49 -7.00 -15.28 9.16
C PHE A 49 -8.13 -14.31 9.50
N VAL A 50 -9.37 -14.75 9.28
CA VAL A 50 -10.57 -14.08 9.76
C VAL A 50 -11.45 -15.12 10.42
N ASN A 51 -11.84 -14.91 11.68
CA ASN A 51 -12.69 -15.82 12.45
C ASN A 51 -12.22 -17.29 12.39
N ASN A 52 -10.92 -17.53 12.61
CA ASN A 52 -10.27 -18.85 12.56
C ASN A 52 -10.33 -19.58 11.20
N ALA A 53 -10.66 -18.88 10.12
CA ALA A 53 -10.58 -19.39 8.76
C ALA A 53 -9.43 -18.72 8.00
N SER A 54 -8.68 -19.52 7.24
CA SER A 54 -7.61 -19.03 6.36
C SER A 54 -8.19 -18.46 5.08
N TYR A 55 -7.65 -17.33 4.63
CA TYR A 55 -7.99 -16.68 3.36
C TYR A 55 -6.81 -16.69 2.37
N GLY A 56 -5.83 -17.55 2.61
CA GLY A 56 -4.63 -17.68 1.79
C GLY A 56 -3.42 -16.93 2.35
N VAL A 57 -2.28 -17.15 1.71
CA VAL A 57 -1.00 -16.57 2.11
C VAL A 57 -0.75 -15.31 1.31
N VAL A 58 -0.38 -14.23 2.00
CA VAL A 58 -0.01 -12.95 1.39
C VAL A 58 1.47 -12.68 1.47
N ARG A 59 1.96 -11.91 0.50
CA ARG A 59 3.30 -11.31 0.54
C ARG A 59 3.37 -10.30 1.68
N ASN A 60 4.58 -10.04 2.16
CA ASN A 60 4.79 -8.90 3.03
C ASN A 60 4.54 -7.57 2.29
N THR A 61 4.24 -6.54 3.06
CA THR A 61 3.88 -5.20 2.56
C THR A 61 5.00 -4.60 1.73
N GLU A 62 6.25 -4.70 2.17
CA GLU A 62 7.39 -4.10 1.49
C GLU A 62 7.65 -4.75 0.12
N ASN A 63 7.46 -6.07 0.02
CA ASN A 63 7.53 -6.81 -1.25
C ASN A 63 6.32 -6.53 -2.15
N THR A 64 5.13 -6.32 -1.59
CA THR A 64 3.96 -5.87 -2.35
C THR A 64 4.19 -4.49 -2.96
N PHE A 65 4.73 -3.56 -2.18
CA PHE A 65 5.11 -2.23 -2.64
C PHE A 65 6.22 -2.28 -3.71
N ALA A 66 7.28 -3.06 -3.46
CA ALA A 66 8.39 -3.24 -4.40
C ALA A 66 7.96 -3.87 -5.73
N TYR A 67 6.99 -4.81 -5.70
CA TYR A 67 6.40 -5.37 -6.90
C TYR A 67 5.78 -4.28 -7.79
N TRP A 68 4.94 -3.41 -7.23
CA TRP A 68 4.30 -2.33 -7.99
C TRP A 68 5.31 -1.31 -8.52
N ALA A 69 6.29 -0.93 -7.70
CA ALA A 69 7.39 -0.07 -8.13
C ALA A 69 8.17 -0.69 -9.32
N THR A 70 8.39 -2.01 -9.29
CA THR A 70 9.07 -2.74 -10.37
C THR A 70 8.23 -2.78 -11.64
N VAL A 71 6.92 -3.04 -11.53
CA VAL A 71 5.98 -3.00 -12.67
C VAL A 71 5.98 -1.61 -13.33
N ASP A 72 6.06 -0.55 -12.53
CA ASP A 72 6.09 0.84 -13.00
C ASP A 72 7.50 1.29 -13.46
N GLY A 73 8.49 0.40 -13.42
CA GLY A 73 9.84 0.67 -13.92
C GLY A 73 10.67 1.61 -13.04
N TYR A 74 10.38 1.68 -11.74
CA TYR A 74 11.24 2.35 -10.78
C TYR A 74 12.47 1.51 -10.42
N LYS A 75 13.56 2.20 -10.10
CA LYS A 75 14.82 1.65 -9.61
C LYS A 75 15.31 2.53 -8.46
N GLY A 76 16.03 1.93 -7.51
CA GLY A 76 16.53 2.65 -6.34
C GLY A 76 15.50 2.75 -5.22
N ASN A 77 15.75 3.66 -4.27
CA ASN A 77 14.96 3.79 -3.06
C ASN A 77 13.83 4.82 -3.23
N PRO A 78 12.68 4.63 -2.58
CA PRO A 78 11.62 5.62 -2.54
C PRO A 78 12.04 6.84 -1.70
N GLU A 79 11.37 7.96 -1.90
CA GLU A 79 11.42 9.08 -0.95
C GLU A 79 10.67 8.69 0.34
N LYS A 80 11.31 8.89 1.49
CA LYS A 80 10.72 8.65 2.81
C LYS A 80 10.30 9.98 3.46
N THR A 81 9.09 10.05 3.97
CA THR A 81 8.58 11.20 4.74
C THR A 81 7.79 10.71 5.95
N LEU A 82 7.94 11.38 7.10
CA LEU A 82 7.07 11.16 8.26
C LEU A 82 5.88 12.11 8.17
N LEU A 83 4.65 11.59 8.23
CA LEU A 83 3.45 12.43 8.29
C LEU A 83 3.23 12.95 9.72
N PRO A 84 2.50 14.08 9.89
CA PRO A 84 2.13 14.57 11.20
C PRO A 84 1.34 13.54 12.00
N ASP A 85 1.72 13.35 13.26
CA ASP A 85 0.96 12.60 14.27
C ASP A 85 -0.03 13.58 14.92
N THR A 86 -1.32 13.37 14.66
CA THR A 86 -2.41 14.22 15.13
C THR A 86 -3.13 13.65 16.35
N ASP A 87 -2.93 12.36 16.65
CA ASP A 87 -3.43 11.67 17.84
C ASP A 87 -2.35 10.85 18.53
N THR A 88 -1.41 11.53 19.18
CA THR A 88 -0.30 10.89 19.92
C THR A 88 -0.74 9.89 21.01
N ALA A 89 -2.01 9.91 21.43
CA ALA A 89 -2.54 9.01 22.45
C ALA A 89 -2.82 7.59 21.90
N ASP A 90 -2.94 7.44 20.58
CA ASP A 90 -3.17 6.14 19.95
C ASP A 90 -1.87 5.36 19.68
N HIS A 91 -0.72 6.02 19.89
CA HIS A 91 0.63 5.49 19.73
C HIS A 91 0.95 4.98 18.32
N LYS A 92 0.28 5.51 17.30
CA LYS A 92 0.57 5.24 15.89
C LYS A 92 1.30 6.41 15.26
N THR A 93 2.06 6.11 14.21
CA THR A 93 2.67 7.11 13.34
C THR A 93 2.67 6.60 11.91
N ILE A 94 2.76 7.50 10.92
CA ILE A 94 2.72 7.12 9.50
C ILE A 94 4.03 7.51 8.82
N GLU A 95 4.77 6.50 8.35
CA GLU A 95 5.87 6.68 7.42
C GLU A 95 5.36 6.51 5.98
N SER A 96 5.51 7.55 5.16
CA SER A 96 5.24 7.51 3.73
C SER A 96 6.51 7.15 2.96
N TYR A 97 6.37 6.25 2.00
CA TYR A 97 7.41 5.85 1.05
C TYR A 97 6.86 6.00 -0.36
N SER A 98 7.42 6.90 -1.16
CA SER A 98 6.88 7.22 -2.48
C SER A 98 7.92 7.14 -3.61
N TYR A 99 7.52 6.49 -4.70
CA TYR A 99 8.14 6.62 -6.01
C TYR A 99 7.28 7.57 -6.86
N HIS A 100 7.89 8.63 -7.37
CA HIS A 100 7.21 9.59 -8.23
C HIS A 100 8.19 10.19 -9.24
N GLN A 101 7.78 10.21 -10.51
CA GLN A 101 8.49 10.86 -11.62
C GLN A 101 7.43 11.41 -12.59
N PRO A 102 7.64 12.55 -13.26
CA PRO A 102 6.62 13.18 -14.10
C PRO A 102 5.95 12.21 -15.08
N ASP A 103 6.70 11.37 -15.79
CA ASP A 103 6.17 10.50 -16.85
C ASP A 103 5.89 9.06 -16.40
N LYS A 104 5.78 8.81 -15.08
CA LYS A 104 5.52 7.48 -14.53
C LYS A 104 4.37 7.51 -13.52
N PRO A 105 3.56 6.43 -13.45
CA PRO A 105 2.55 6.33 -12.40
C PRO A 105 3.22 6.30 -11.02
N GLY A 106 2.68 7.02 -10.05
CA GLY A 106 3.23 7.04 -8.69
C GLY A 106 2.90 5.78 -7.92
N VAL A 107 3.85 5.31 -7.11
CA VAL A 107 3.65 4.19 -6.18
C VAL A 107 3.97 4.67 -4.77
N THR A 108 2.97 4.64 -3.87
CA THR A 108 3.11 5.11 -2.48
C THR A 108 2.71 4.03 -1.49
N LEU A 109 3.51 3.86 -0.44
CA LEU A 109 3.18 3.08 0.75
C LEU A 109 3.05 4.02 1.95
N LEU A 110 1.92 3.95 2.64
CA LEU A 110 1.76 4.44 4.01
C LEU A 110 1.93 3.27 4.98
N LYS A 111 3.09 3.23 5.64
CA LYS A 111 3.41 2.30 6.71
C LYS A 111 2.91 2.89 8.03
N VAL A 112 1.83 2.32 8.55
CA VAL A 112 1.26 2.75 9.84
C VAL A 112 1.94 1.96 10.95
N ILE A 113 2.90 2.59 11.61
CA ILE A 113 3.59 2.03 12.78
C ILE A 113 2.57 1.82 13.90
N ASN A 114 2.58 0.64 14.52
CA ASN A 114 1.58 0.16 15.49
C ASN A 114 0.12 0.13 14.98
N GLY A 115 -0.11 0.35 13.68
CA GLY A 115 -1.45 0.26 13.08
C GLY A 115 -1.96 -1.18 13.02
N ASN A 116 -3.25 -1.36 13.28
CA ASN A 116 -3.95 -2.65 13.22
C ASN A 116 -4.64 -2.83 11.85
N HIS A 117 -5.59 -3.79 11.76
CA HIS A 117 -6.44 -3.96 10.59
C HIS A 117 -7.52 -2.87 10.53
N GLY A 118 -7.13 -1.65 10.13
CA GLY A 118 -8.02 -0.51 10.01
C GLY A 118 -7.40 0.71 9.36
N TYR A 119 -8.14 1.82 9.39
CA TYR A 119 -7.66 3.12 8.92
C TYR A 119 -6.60 3.71 9.87
N PRO A 120 -5.67 4.55 9.36
CA PRO A 120 -4.55 5.06 10.15
C PRO A 120 -4.97 5.93 11.36
N GLY A 121 -6.04 6.73 11.24
CA GLY A 121 -6.50 7.66 12.28
C GLY A 121 -6.01 9.09 12.06
N ASP A 122 -4.71 9.28 11.80
CA ASP A 122 -4.09 10.61 11.67
C ASP A 122 -4.40 11.36 10.36
N ILE A 123 -5.02 10.68 9.40
CA ILE A 123 -5.37 11.25 8.11
C ILE A 123 -6.82 10.92 7.77
N ASP A 124 -7.48 11.84 7.07
CA ASP A 124 -8.66 11.50 6.30
C ASP A 124 -8.23 10.62 5.12
N THR A 125 -8.41 9.31 5.27
CA THR A 125 -7.94 8.33 4.30
C THR A 125 -8.62 8.50 2.94
N TYR A 126 -9.91 8.87 2.91
CA TYR A 126 -10.64 9.05 1.66
C TYR A 126 -10.11 10.27 0.91
N MET A 127 -9.88 11.38 1.62
CA MET A 127 -9.29 12.58 1.02
C MET A 127 -7.85 12.34 0.57
N TYR A 128 -7.06 11.58 1.34
CA TYR A 128 -5.70 11.21 0.94
C TYR A 128 -5.69 10.38 -0.34
N VAL A 129 -6.52 9.34 -0.41
CA VAL A 129 -6.68 8.49 -1.61
C VAL A 129 -7.13 9.32 -2.82
N TRP A 130 -8.09 10.23 -2.63
CA TRP A 130 -8.54 11.14 -3.69
C TRP A 130 -7.42 12.05 -4.19
N GLN A 131 -6.68 12.66 -3.27
CA GLN A 131 -5.53 13.53 -3.61
C GLN A 131 -4.43 12.76 -4.33
N PHE A 132 -4.14 11.53 -3.88
CA PHE A 132 -3.20 10.64 -4.55
C PHE A 132 -3.61 10.43 -6.00
N PHE A 133 -4.86 10.05 -6.29
CA PHE A 133 -5.29 9.85 -7.68
C PHE A 133 -5.32 11.15 -8.49
N LYS A 134 -5.70 12.27 -7.87
CA LYS A 134 -5.71 13.56 -8.54
C LYS A 134 -4.30 13.98 -8.98
N SER A 135 -3.26 13.71 -8.19
CA SER A 135 -1.89 14.06 -8.54
C SER A 135 -1.33 13.26 -9.73
N GLN A 136 -1.88 12.08 -10.01
CA GLN A 136 -1.45 11.24 -11.14
C GLN A 136 -1.89 11.78 -12.51
N ASN A 137 -2.89 12.67 -12.54
CA ASN A 137 -3.44 13.23 -13.77
C ASN A 137 -2.71 14.50 -14.24
N VAL A 138 -1.64 14.91 -13.56
CA VAL A 138 -0.93 16.17 -13.86
C VAL A 138 0.07 16.02 -15.02
N SER A 139 0.29 14.79 -15.52
CA SER A 139 1.32 14.49 -16.53
C SER A 139 0.79 14.02 -17.89
N LYS A 140 -0.45 14.38 -18.24
CA LYS A 140 -0.99 14.15 -19.59
C LYS A 140 -1.32 15.45 -20.29
#